data_AF-A0A846DZI1-F1
#
_entry.id   AF-A0A846DZI1-F1
#
_cell.length_a   1.000
_cell.length_b   1.000
_cell.length_c   1.000
_cell.angle_alpha   90.00
_cell.angle_beta   90.00
_cell.angle_gamma   90.00
#
_symmetry.space_group_name_H-M   'P 1'
#
loop_
_entity.id
_entity.type
_entity.pdbx_description
1 polymer ?
#
loop_
_entity_poly.entity_id
_entity_poly.type
_entity_poly.pdbx_seq_one_letter_code
_entity_poly.pdbx_strand_id
1 'polypeptide(L)'
;FIEYGTSIAYLIAFAFSLMIANFFIKEEKKIFSIIYYIFSVGLIFVGLEEISWGQRLIGLESPDFFKTFNSQEEITIHNLEWFRHYLHNIYILIGFVGSFSWCLFRNKNNEFVRYFIPSWYVASFFLPPLIIFTIIEYTNGFGFFISKDQEPVELILSLGFLFFVITNFFRQSLVKDEECLPIEN
;
A
#
# COMPACT_ATOMS: atom_id res chain seq x y z
N PHE A 1 9.08 7.66 14.80
CA PHE A 1 10.19 7.32 13.87
C PHE A 1 9.72 6.33 12.82
N ILE A 2 8.93 5.32 13.21
CA ILE A 2 8.40 4.31 12.28
C ILE A 2 7.41 4.93 11.28
N GLU A 3 6.51 5.82 11.72
CA GLU A 3 5.61 6.61 10.85
C GLU A 3 6.32 7.30 9.67
N TYR A 4 7.50 7.89 9.89
CA TYR A 4 8.29 8.49 8.81
C TYR A 4 8.79 7.44 7.82
N GLY A 5 9.18 6.26 8.31
CA GLY A 5 9.55 5.13 7.46
C GLY A 5 8.39 4.65 6.61
N THR A 6 7.20 4.52 7.21
CA THR A 6 5.95 4.12 6.54
C THR A 6 5.59 5.14 5.47
N SER A 7 5.61 6.43 5.81
CA SER A 7 5.38 7.54 4.88
C SER A 7 6.37 7.53 3.71
N ILE A 8 7.68 7.41 3.99
CA ILE A 8 8.71 7.36 2.95
C ILE A 8 8.48 6.16 2.02
N ALA A 9 8.17 4.98 2.56
CA ALA A 9 7.90 3.80 1.74
C ALA A 9 6.70 4.03 0.81
N TYR A 10 5.60 4.61 1.32
CA TYR A 10 4.43 4.95 0.52
C TYR A 10 4.72 6.03 -0.54
N LEU A 11 5.52 7.06 -0.21
CA LEU A 11 5.88 8.12 -1.16
C LEU A 11 6.80 7.61 -2.28
N ILE A 12 7.74 6.71 -1.98
CA ILE A 12 8.54 6.04 -3.01
C ILE A 12 7.63 5.13 -3.85
N ALA A 13 6.74 4.37 -3.21
CA ALA A 13 5.81 3.50 -3.92
C ALA A 13 4.89 4.30 -4.87
N PHE A 14 4.43 5.47 -4.43
CA PHE A 14 3.69 6.43 -5.25
C PHE A 14 4.47 6.82 -6.50
N ALA A 15 5.74 7.20 -6.37
CA ALA A 15 6.57 7.61 -7.50
C ALA A 15 6.70 6.48 -8.54
N PHE A 16 7.01 5.25 -8.12
CA PHE A 16 7.08 4.09 -9.02
C PHE A 16 5.73 3.75 -9.65
N SER A 17 4.65 3.76 -8.88
CA SER A 17 3.29 3.51 -9.38
C SER A 17 2.87 4.54 -10.43
N LEU A 18 3.23 5.81 -10.25
CA LEU A 18 2.97 6.87 -11.22
C LEU A 18 3.78 6.66 -12.51
N MET A 19 5.04 6.22 -12.41
CA MET A 19 5.84 5.86 -13.57
C MET A 19 5.24 4.70 -14.36
N ILE A 20 4.71 3.67 -13.68
CA ILE A 20 4.00 2.54 -14.31
C ILE A 20 2.69 3.00 -14.97
N ALA A 21 1.93 3.88 -14.31
CA ALA A 21 0.70 4.45 -14.88
C ALA A 21 0.99 5.17 -16.21
N ASN A 22 2.07 5.95 -16.26
CA ASN A 22 2.54 6.65 -17.46
C ASN A 22 3.07 5.70 -18.54
N PHE A 23 3.70 4.59 -18.14
CA PHE A 23 4.09 3.52 -19.07
C PHE A 23 2.85 2.94 -19.77
N PHE A 24 1.81 2.58 -19.01
CA PHE A 24 0.60 2.01 -19.62
C PHE A 24 -0.21 2.98 -20.48
N ILE A 25 -0.02 4.29 -20.36
CA ILE A 25 -0.54 5.25 -21.35
C ILE A 25 0.12 5.01 -22.71
N LYS A 26 1.45 4.89 -22.72
CA LYS A 26 2.25 4.72 -23.94
C LYS A 26 1.96 3.40 -24.63
N GLU A 27 1.71 2.35 -23.84
CA GLU A 27 1.29 1.02 -24.31
C GLU A 27 -0.19 0.94 -24.72
N GLU A 28 -0.91 2.07 -24.73
CA GLU A 28 -2.35 2.16 -25.04
C GLU A 28 -3.26 1.30 -24.12
N LYS A 29 -2.74 0.85 -22.97
CA LYS A 29 -3.44 0.02 -21.96
C LYS A 29 -4.19 0.91 -20.96
N LYS A 30 -5.23 1.59 -21.44
CA LYS A 30 -6.02 2.58 -20.67
C LYS A 30 -6.49 2.08 -19.30
N ILE A 31 -7.04 0.86 -19.24
CA ILE A 31 -7.56 0.29 -17.98
C ILE A 31 -6.43 0.15 -16.95
N PHE A 32 -5.25 -0.35 -17.37
CA PHE A 32 -4.11 -0.53 -16.48
C PHE A 32 -3.60 0.81 -15.97
N SER A 33 -3.48 1.79 -16.87
CA SER A 33 -3.08 3.16 -16.50
C SER A 33 -4.01 3.77 -15.47
N ILE A 34 -5.34 3.71 -15.68
CA ILE A 34 -6.33 4.25 -14.75
C ILE A 34 -6.22 3.59 -13.37
N ILE A 35 -6.10 2.26 -13.32
CA ILE A 35 -5.97 1.55 -12.04
C ILE A 35 -4.69 1.98 -11.31
N TYR A 36 -3.55 2.09 -12.00
CA TYR A 36 -2.30 2.53 -11.41
C TYR A 36 -2.33 4.01 -10.99
N TYR A 37 -3.05 4.89 -11.67
CA TYR A 37 -3.26 6.27 -11.20
C TYR A 37 -4.06 6.32 -9.91
N ILE A 38 -5.20 5.61 -9.85
CA ILE A 38 -6.02 5.53 -8.64
C ILE A 38 -5.19 4.97 -7.49
N PHE A 39 -4.41 3.92 -7.76
CA PHE A 39 -3.53 3.32 -6.78
C PHE A 39 -2.45 4.31 -6.30
N SER A 40 -1.83 5.06 -7.21
CA SER A 40 -0.85 6.10 -6.87
C SER A 40 -1.45 7.18 -5.99
N VAL A 41 -2.65 7.67 -6.31
CA VAL A 41 -3.37 8.66 -5.48
C VAL A 41 -3.64 8.11 -4.08
N GLY A 42 -4.01 6.83 -3.97
CA GLY A 42 -4.15 6.16 -2.68
C GLY A 42 -2.83 6.13 -1.89
N LEU A 43 -1.73 5.74 -2.53
CA LEU A 43 -0.42 5.65 -1.88
C LEU A 43 0.08 7.00 -1.36
N ILE A 44 -0.01 8.08 -2.15
CA ILE A 44 0.39 9.41 -1.68
C ILE A 44 -0.52 9.90 -0.56
N PHE A 45 -1.83 9.66 -0.65
CA PHE A 45 -2.76 10.05 0.40
C PHE A 45 -2.41 9.38 1.73
N VAL A 46 -2.24 8.05 1.74
CA VAL A 46 -1.83 7.32 2.95
C VAL A 46 -0.47 7.79 3.43
N GLY A 47 0.53 7.91 2.55
CA GLY A 47 1.87 8.35 2.93
C GLY A 47 1.91 9.76 3.53
N LEU A 48 1.05 10.67 3.11
CA LEU A 48 0.95 12.01 3.70
C LEU A 48 0.20 11.97 5.03
N GLU A 49 -0.86 11.16 5.13
CA GLU A 49 -1.61 10.96 6.36
C GLU A 49 -0.70 10.48 7.50
N GLU A 50 0.19 9.51 7.25
CA GLU A 50 1.15 8.97 8.24
C GLU A 50 2.04 10.01 8.95
N ILE A 51 2.22 11.20 8.38
CA ILE A 51 3.05 12.27 8.97
C ILE A 51 2.24 13.50 9.33
N SER A 52 0.91 13.44 9.34
CA SER A 52 0.07 14.58 9.73
C SER A 52 0.47 15.85 8.99
N TRP A 53 0.63 15.70 7.67
CA TRP A 53 1.31 16.66 6.79
C TRP A 53 0.76 18.09 6.92
N GLY A 54 -0.55 18.27 7.15
CA GLY A 54 -1.16 19.58 7.35
C GLY A 54 -0.62 20.32 8.58
N GLN A 55 -0.35 19.61 9.66
CA GLN A 55 0.26 20.19 10.86
C GLN A 55 1.77 20.41 10.64
N ARG A 56 2.47 19.40 10.08
CA ARG A 56 3.94 19.43 9.98
C ARG A 56 4.47 20.36 8.88
N LEU A 57 3.79 20.42 7.73
CA LEU A 57 4.23 21.21 6.57
C LEU A 57 3.60 22.61 6.52
N ILE A 58 2.35 22.74 6.97
CA ILE A 58 1.57 23.99 6.85
C ILE A 58 1.39 24.68 8.22
N GLY A 59 1.64 23.98 9.34
CA GLY A 59 1.47 24.55 10.67
C GLY A 59 0.00 24.69 11.07
N LEU A 60 -0.89 23.88 10.50
CA LEU A 60 -2.30 23.89 10.88
C LEU A 60 -2.45 23.41 12.33
N GLU A 61 -3.20 24.16 13.14
CA GLU A 61 -3.60 23.69 14.46
C GLU A 61 -4.74 22.68 14.35
N SER A 62 -4.72 21.65 15.20
CA SER A 62 -5.79 20.66 15.26
C SER A 62 -7.10 21.32 15.67
N PRO A 63 -8.15 21.24 14.84
CA PRO A 63 -9.50 21.63 15.25
C PRO A 63 -9.97 20.85 16.48
N ASP A 64 -10.91 21.41 17.26
CA ASP A 64 -11.45 20.75 18.46
C ASP A 64 -11.99 19.34 18.20
N PHE A 65 -12.52 19.11 16.98
CA PHE A 65 -12.93 17.79 16.53
C PHE A 65 -11.80 16.76 16.61
N PHE A 66 -10.62 17.06 16.05
CA PHE A 66 -9.49 16.14 16.06
C PHE A 66 -8.89 16.01 17.47
N LYS A 67 -8.83 17.08 18.25
CA LYS A 67 -8.41 17.00 19.67
C LYS A 67 -9.30 16.08 20.52
N THR A 68 -10.57 15.94 20.15
CA THR A 68 -11.55 15.14 20.89
C THR A 68 -11.64 13.69 20.42
N PHE A 69 -11.50 13.44 19.12
CA PHE A 69 -11.80 12.13 18.51
C PHE A 69 -10.59 11.43 17.85
N ASN A 70 -9.42 12.06 17.84
CA ASN A 70 -8.18 11.48 17.33
C ASN A 70 -7.31 11.04 18.51
N SER A 71 -6.82 9.80 18.48
CA SER A 71 -6.02 9.23 19.58
C SER A 71 -4.66 9.90 19.80
N GLN A 72 -4.17 10.65 18.81
CA GLN A 72 -2.89 11.37 18.84
C GLN A 72 -3.07 12.89 18.78
N GLU A 73 -4.31 13.39 18.82
CA GLU A 73 -4.65 14.82 18.65
C GLU A 73 -4.14 15.43 17.32
N GLU A 74 -3.88 14.59 16.31
CA GLU A 74 -3.37 14.99 15.01
C GLU A 74 -4.48 15.19 13.96
N ILE A 75 -4.21 15.95 12.89
CA ILE A 75 -5.14 16.13 11.75
C ILE A 75 -4.98 14.96 10.78
N THR A 76 -5.37 13.78 11.24
CA THR A 76 -5.31 12.54 10.47
C THR A 76 -6.59 11.74 10.62
N ILE A 77 -7.00 11.11 9.52
CA ILE A 77 -8.22 10.32 9.47
C ILE A 77 -7.97 8.92 10.04
N HIS A 78 -6.79 8.34 9.80
CA HIS A 78 -6.46 6.98 10.23
C HIS A 78 -6.33 6.84 11.76
N ASN A 79 -6.05 7.92 12.48
CA ASN A 79 -6.01 7.97 13.95
C ASN A 79 -7.36 8.30 14.60
N LEU A 80 -8.44 8.50 13.82
CA LEU A 80 -9.78 8.68 14.39
C LEU A 80 -10.27 7.38 15.02
N GLU A 81 -10.68 7.46 16.29
CA GLU A 81 -11.00 6.27 17.10
C GLU A 81 -12.09 5.39 16.48
N TRP A 82 -13.12 6.01 15.89
CA TRP A 82 -14.23 5.33 15.23
C TRP A 82 -13.85 4.79 13.84
N PHE A 83 -12.88 5.41 13.17
CA PHE A 83 -12.44 5.00 11.83
C PHE A 83 -11.48 3.81 11.89
N ARG A 84 -10.75 3.66 13.00
CA ARG A 84 -9.75 2.60 13.22
C ARG A 84 -10.27 1.19 12.90
N HIS A 85 -11.50 0.85 13.32
CA HIS A 85 -12.11 -0.45 13.02
C HIS A 85 -12.25 -0.70 11.51
N TYR A 86 -12.69 0.31 10.76
CA TYR A 86 -12.82 0.21 9.31
C TYR A 86 -11.45 0.08 8.63
N LEU A 87 -10.46 0.82 9.12
CA LEU A 87 -9.09 0.75 8.60
C LEU A 87 -8.46 -0.63 8.81
N HIS A 88 -8.59 -1.22 10.01
CA HIS A 88 -8.11 -2.57 10.27
C HIS A 88 -8.76 -3.61 9.35
N ASN A 89 -10.08 -3.50 9.12
CA ASN A 89 -10.77 -4.40 8.18
C ASN A 89 -10.23 -4.26 6.74
N ILE A 90 -9.89 -3.04 6.32
CA ILE A 90 -9.24 -2.79 5.02
C ILE A 90 -7.85 -3.45 5.00
N TYR A 91 -7.04 -3.31 6.05
CA TYR A 91 -5.72 -3.94 6.15
C TYR A 91 -5.80 -5.47 6.16
N ILE A 92 -6.79 -6.05 6.84
CA ILE A 92 -7.07 -7.49 6.81
C ILE A 92 -7.42 -7.95 5.40
N LEU A 93 -8.29 -7.22 4.70
CA LEU A 93 -8.66 -7.53 3.32
C LEU A 93 -7.45 -7.47 2.38
N ILE A 94 -6.66 -6.39 2.46
CA ILE A 94 -5.44 -6.22 1.68
C ILE A 94 -4.45 -7.35 2.00
N GLY A 95 -4.26 -7.66 3.29
CA GLY A 95 -3.42 -8.74 3.75
C GLY A 95 -3.83 -10.09 3.17
N PHE A 96 -5.13 -10.41 3.24
CA PHE A 96 -5.68 -11.64 2.70
C PHE A 96 -5.48 -11.75 1.17
N VAL A 97 -5.88 -10.72 0.43
CA VAL A 97 -5.73 -10.71 -1.03
C VAL A 97 -4.25 -10.78 -1.41
N GLY A 98 -3.39 -9.98 -0.78
CA GLY A 98 -1.96 -9.94 -1.05
C GLY A 98 -1.25 -11.26 -0.75
N SER A 99 -1.61 -11.94 0.34
CA SER A 99 -0.98 -13.20 0.75
C SER A 99 -1.41 -14.42 -0.05
N PHE A 100 -2.65 -14.47 -0.53
CA PHE A 100 -3.21 -15.70 -1.11
C PHE A 100 -3.55 -15.63 -2.60
N SER A 101 -3.65 -14.44 -3.18
CA SER A 101 -3.97 -14.32 -4.61
C SER A 101 -2.94 -14.99 -5.52
N TRP A 102 -1.66 -14.97 -5.16
CA TRP A 102 -0.61 -15.65 -5.94
C TRP A 102 -0.85 -17.17 -6.05
N CYS A 103 -1.38 -17.81 -5.01
CA CYS A 103 -1.72 -19.24 -5.03
C CYS A 103 -2.83 -19.53 -6.04
N LEU A 104 -3.87 -18.70 -6.07
CA LEU A 104 -5.05 -18.87 -6.93
C LEU A 104 -4.72 -18.62 -8.41
N PHE A 105 -3.76 -17.73 -8.67
CA PHE A 105 -3.41 -17.31 -10.03
C PHE A 105 -2.05 -17.83 -10.52
N ARG A 106 -1.36 -18.69 -9.75
CA ARG A 106 -0.02 -19.23 -10.08
C ARG A 106 0.07 -19.84 -11.48
N ASN A 107 -0.98 -20.52 -11.93
CA ASN A 107 -0.99 -21.21 -13.23
C ASN A 107 -1.50 -20.32 -14.38
N LYS A 108 -1.91 -19.07 -14.11
CA LYS A 108 -2.39 -18.15 -15.13
C LYS A 108 -1.26 -17.23 -15.57
N ASN A 109 -0.84 -17.37 -16.82
CA ASN A 109 0.10 -16.47 -17.46
C ASN A 109 -0.66 -15.43 -18.30
N ASN A 110 -1.31 -14.48 -17.64
CA ASN A 110 -1.91 -13.34 -18.34
C ASN A 110 -1.34 -12.03 -17.79
N GLU A 111 -1.41 -10.99 -18.62
CA GLU A 111 -0.83 -9.70 -18.29
C GLU A 111 -1.46 -9.07 -17.03
N PHE A 112 -2.76 -9.27 -16.84
CA PHE A 112 -3.48 -8.77 -15.66
C PHE A 112 -2.91 -9.37 -14.37
N VAL A 113 -2.77 -10.69 -14.30
CA VAL A 113 -2.19 -11.39 -13.14
C VAL A 113 -0.76 -10.89 -12.90
N ARG A 114 0.03 -10.73 -13.98
CA ARG A 114 1.41 -10.25 -13.88
C ARG A 114 1.53 -8.87 -13.23
N TYR A 115 0.58 -7.95 -13.47
CA TYR A 115 0.69 -6.57 -12.96
C TYR A 115 -0.20 -6.25 -11.76
N PHE A 116 -1.16 -7.11 -11.40
CA PHE A 116 -2.07 -6.86 -10.27
C PHE A 116 -1.94 -7.86 -9.12
N ILE A 117 -1.29 -9.01 -9.35
CA ILE A 117 -1.09 -10.03 -8.31
C ILE A 117 0.37 -9.98 -7.84
N PRO A 118 0.63 -9.86 -6.52
CA PRO A 118 1.99 -9.90 -6.00
C PRO A 118 2.64 -11.25 -6.27
N SER A 119 3.94 -11.23 -6.59
CA SER A 119 4.76 -12.44 -6.63
C SER A 119 4.79 -13.12 -5.27
N TRP A 120 5.01 -14.45 -5.23
CA TRP A 120 5.07 -15.22 -3.98
C TRP A 120 6.02 -14.64 -2.92
N TYR A 121 7.14 -14.03 -3.33
CA TYR A 121 8.10 -13.41 -2.41
C TYR A 121 7.68 -12.04 -1.89
N VAL A 122 6.79 -11.32 -2.61
CA VAL A 122 6.18 -10.07 -2.13
C VAL A 122 4.95 -10.38 -1.27
N ALA A 123 4.23 -11.46 -1.58
CA ALA A 123 3.04 -11.91 -0.86
C ALA A 123 3.29 -12.15 0.64
N SER A 124 4.52 -12.49 1.03
CA SER A 124 4.92 -12.68 2.42
C SER A 124 4.84 -11.40 3.25
N PHE A 125 4.98 -10.21 2.65
CA PHE A 125 4.85 -8.93 3.36
C PHE A 125 3.41 -8.62 3.74
N PHE A 126 2.43 -9.21 3.07
CA PHE A 126 1.00 -9.02 3.35
C PHE A 126 0.49 -9.97 4.45
N LEU A 127 1.27 -11.00 4.80
CA LEU A 127 0.85 -12.01 5.76
C LEU A 127 0.88 -11.51 7.22
N PRO A 128 1.93 -10.80 7.69
CA PRO A 128 1.92 -10.23 9.04
C PRO A 128 0.78 -9.23 9.27
N PRO A 129 0.49 -8.27 8.37
CA PRO A 129 -0.70 -7.41 8.49
C PRO A 129 -2.00 -8.20 8.62
N LEU A 130 -2.20 -9.23 7.79
CA LEU A 130 -3.37 -10.09 7.90
C LEU A 130 -3.50 -10.70 9.30
N ILE A 131 -2.44 -11.34 9.80
CA ILE A 131 -2.47 -12.07 11.08
C ILE A 131 -2.67 -11.09 12.24
N ILE A 132 -1.85 -10.04 12.32
CA ILE A 132 -1.81 -9.14 13.47
C ILE A 132 -3.09 -8.32 13.56
N PHE A 133 -3.56 -7.70 12.46
CA PHE A 133 -4.81 -6.94 12.51
C PHE A 133 -6.02 -7.83 12.77
N THR A 134 -6.05 -9.07 12.28
CA THR A 134 -7.12 -10.02 12.63
C THR A 134 -7.11 -10.36 14.12
N ILE A 135 -5.94 -10.57 14.73
CA ILE A 135 -5.83 -10.82 16.17
C ILE A 135 -6.30 -9.59 16.95
N ILE A 136 -5.80 -8.40 16.62
CA ILE A 136 -6.18 -7.15 17.30
C ILE A 136 -7.70 -6.97 17.27
N GLU A 137 -8.30 -7.10 16.08
CA GLU A 137 -9.71 -6.78 15.86
C GLU A 137 -10.67 -7.82 16.47
N TYR A 138 -10.37 -9.12 16.31
CA TYR A 138 -11.30 -10.17 16.69
C TYR A 138 -11.03 -10.80 18.06
N THR A 139 -9.92 -10.46 18.72
CA THR A 139 -9.61 -10.95 20.08
C THR A 139 -9.61 -9.84 21.13
N ASN A 140 -10.11 -8.65 20.80
CA ASN A 140 -10.01 -7.45 21.64
C ASN A 140 -8.57 -7.19 22.12
N GLY A 141 -7.59 -7.47 21.24
CA GLY A 141 -6.17 -7.22 21.48
C GLY A 141 -5.56 -7.88 22.72
N PHE A 142 -6.04 -9.03 23.22
CA PHE A 142 -5.44 -9.77 24.36
C PHE A 142 -5.03 -8.90 25.57
N GLY A 143 -5.66 -7.72 25.76
CA GLY A 143 -5.28 -6.72 26.77
C GLY A 143 -3.84 -6.17 26.68
N PHE A 144 -3.05 -6.53 25.66
CA PHE A 144 -1.60 -6.26 25.61
C PHE A 144 -1.15 -5.37 24.45
N PHE A 145 -1.92 -5.26 23.36
CA PHE A 145 -1.52 -4.45 22.21
C PHE A 145 -1.98 -3.00 22.38
N ILE A 146 -1.01 -2.10 22.55
CA ILE A 146 -1.21 -0.64 22.60
C ILE A 146 -1.23 -0.13 21.15
N SER A 147 -1.92 0.98 20.85
CA SER A 147 -1.93 1.59 19.50
C SER A 147 -0.52 1.76 18.89
N LYS A 148 0.52 1.90 19.71
CA LYS A 148 1.92 2.02 19.29
C LYS A 148 2.52 0.75 18.69
N ASP A 149 1.94 -0.42 18.99
CA ASP A 149 2.42 -1.72 18.49
C ASP A 149 1.96 -2.00 17.05
N GLN A 150 1.12 -1.13 16.48
CA GLN A 150 0.61 -1.23 15.11
C GLN A 150 1.59 -0.65 14.08
N GLU A 151 2.38 0.37 14.45
CA GLU A 151 3.30 1.07 13.56
C GLU A 151 4.26 0.11 12.81
N PRO A 152 4.88 -0.92 13.44
CA PRO A 152 5.76 -1.84 12.71
C PRO A 152 5.03 -2.66 11.64
N VAL A 153 3.75 -2.98 11.86
CA VAL A 153 2.94 -3.76 10.94
C VAL A 153 2.52 -2.91 9.74
N GLU A 154 2.20 -1.65 9.98
CA GLU A 154 1.93 -0.66 8.92
C GLU A 154 3.19 -0.41 8.07
N LEU A 155 4.37 -0.34 8.69
CA LEU A 155 5.63 -0.29 7.96
C LEU A 155 5.82 -1.53 7.09
N ILE A 156 5.59 -2.74 7.60
CA ILE A 156 5.67 -3.99 6.81
C ILE A 156 4.70 -3.95 5.63
N LEU A 157 3.47 -3.47 5.84
CA LEU A 157 2.48 -3.33 4.79
C LEU A 157 2.95 -2.34 3.70
N SER A 158 3.47 -1.19 4.09
CA SER A 158 4.01 -0.18 3.17
C SER A 158 5.19 -0.72 2.34
N LEU A 159 6.06 -1.54 2.95
CA LEU A 159 7.15 -2.23 2.26
C LEU A 159 6.62 -3.27 1.26
N GLY A 160 5.53 -3.98 1.60
CA GLY A 160 4.85 -4.89 0.69
C GLY A 160 4.37 -4.16 -0.58
N PHE A 161 3.74 -2.99 -0.41
CA PHE A 161 3.34 -2.16 -1.54
C PHE A 161 4.53 -1.61 -2.33
N LEU A 162 5.57 -1.15 -1.65
CA LEU A 162 6.80 -0.67 -2.28
C LEU A 162 7.46 -1.75 -3.14
N PHE A 163 7.67 -2.95 -2.60
CA PHE A 163 8.24 -4.05 -3.36
C PHE A 163 7.34 -4.51 -4.48
N PHE A 164 6.02 -4.50 -4.29
CA PHE A 164 5.07 -4.79 -5.36
C PHE A 164 5.25 -3.87 -6.57
N VAL A 165 5.27 -2.55 -6.34
CA VAL A 165 5.43 -1.59 -7.45
C VAL A 165 6.83 -1.62 -8.04
N ILE A 166 7.89 -1.82 -7.24
CA ILE A 166 9.25 -1.96 -7.76
C ILE A 166 9.36 -3.19 -8.67
N THR A 167 8.82 -4.34 -8.25
CA THR A 167 8.77 -5.56 -9.07
C THR A 167 8.07 -5.29 -10.40
N ASN A 168 6.92 -4.61 -10.37
CA ASN A 168 6.15 -4.32 -11.58
C ASN A 168 6.83 -3.27 -12.48
N PHE A 169 7.53 -2.31 -11.90
CA PHE A 169 8.34 -1.35 -12.64
C PHE A 169 9.45 -2.05 -13.43
N PHE A 170 10.17 -2.99 -12.83
CA PHE A 170 11.20 -3.74 -13.54
C PHE A 170 10.62 -4.71 -14.59
N ARG A 171 9.43 -5.28 -14.36
CA ARG A 171 8.73 -6.11 -15.35
C ARG A 171 8.46 -5.36 -16.65
N GLN A 172 8.13 -4.08 -16.58
CA GLN A 172 7.83 -3.28 -17.77
C GLN A 172 9.07 -3.09 -18.66
N SER A 173 10.26 -2.98 -18.05
CA SER A 173 11.52 -2.83 -18.78
C SER A 173 11.88 -4.09 -19.56
N LEU A 174 11.65 -5.26 -18.95
CA LEU A 174 11.92 -6.55 -19.60
C LEU A 174 11.00 -6.79 -20.81
N VAL A 175 9.72 -6.41 -20.73
CA VAL A 175 8.78 -6.52 -21.85
C VAL A 175 9.24 -5.64 -23.03
N LYS A 176 9.70 -4.42 -22.73
CA LYS A 176 10.20 -3.52 -23.77
C LYS A 176 11.44 -4.06 -24.47
N ASP A 177 12.33 -4.72 -23.74
CA ASP A 177 13.54 -5.33 -24.31
C ASP A 177 13.20 -6.53 -25.21
N GLU A 178 12.22 -7.36 -24.83
CA GLU A 178 11.73 -8.48 -25.66
C GLU A 178 11.12 -8.00 -27.00
N GLU A 179 10.38 -6.89 -27.00
CA GLU A 179 9.80 -6.31 -28.24
C GLU A 179 10.85 -5.65 -29.15
N CYS A 180 12.02 -5.29 -28.62
CA CYS A 180 13.09 -4.63 -29.37
C CYS A 180 14.12 -5.60 -29.98
N LEU A 181 14.05 -6.90 -29.66
CA LEU A 181 14.94 -7.90 -30.28
C LEU A 181 14.53 -8.11 -31.75
N PRO A 182 15.47 -8.03 -32.71
CA PRO A 182 15.17 -8.37 -34.10
C PRO A 182 14.70 -9.83 -34.16
N ILE A 183 13.60 -10.06 -34.88
CA ILE A 183 13.14 -11.40 -35.20
C ILE A 183 14.22 -12.04 -36.08
N GLU A 184 15.10 -12.84 -35.48
CA GLU A 184 15.98 -13.73 -36.24
C GLU A 184 15.10 -14.74 -36.98
N ASN A 185 14.92 -14.51 -38.29
CA ASN A 185 14.32 -15.45 -39.24
C ASN A 185 15.35 -16.46 -39.73
#